data_AF-A0A539DSD4-F1
#
_entry.id   AF-A0A539DSD4-F1
#
_cell.length_a   1.000
_cell.length_b   1.000
_cell.length_c   1.000
_cell.angle_alpha   90.00
_cell.angle_beta   90.00
_cell.angle_gamma   90.00
#
_symmetry.space_group_name_H-M   'P 1'
#
loop_
_entity.id
_entity.type
_entity.pdbx_description
1 polymer ?
#
loop_
_entity_poly.entity_id
_entity_poly.type
_entity_poly.pdbx_seq_one_letter_code
_entity_poly.pdbx_strand_id
1 'polypeptide(L)'
;GYLLLTAAMVMLYANASEFITKGYHPSEDDLFAFRELFVTSFAPLYWFYFFGGLVLPIVIVAYKRTRTITGLVIASAFVVVAMFIERYFIVVAGMRVPLMSYEAASYAPTWIEWSIFAAGLALFSLLLTLFTKFFPILAIWEMKEEHAERTKAKSTERVGVVS
;
A
#
# COMPACT_ATOMS: atom_id res chain seq x y z
N GLY A 1 -9.75 8.16 -0.57
CA GLY A 1 -9.49 8.74 0.77
C GLY A 1 -9.93 7.80 1.87
N TYR A 2 -11.23 7.70 2.14
CA TYR A 2 -11.76 6.87 3.23
C TYR A 2 -11.41 5.38 3.11
N LEU A 3 -11.46 4.80 1.90
CA LEU A 3 -11.04 3.41 1.67
C LEU A 3 -9.57 3.16 2.05
N LEU A 4 -8.70 4.12 1.75
CA LEU A 4 -7.28 4.05 2.09
C LEU A 4 -7.08 4.13 3.61
N LEU A 5 -7.86 4.97 4.29
CA LEU A 5 -7.87 5.04 5.75
C LEU A 5 -8.35 3.73 6.39
N THR A 6 -9.47 3.17 5.92
CA THR A 6 -10.00 1.91 6.47
C THR A 6 -9.03 0.76 6.24
N ALA A 7 -8.44 0.66 5.05
CA ALA A 7 -7.43 -0.36 4.76
C ALA A 7 -6.18 -0.20 5.64
N ALA A 8 -5.67 1.02 5.82
CA ALA A 8 -4.54 1.29 6.69
C ALA A 8 -4.82 0.93 8.15
N MET A 9 -6.03 1.22 8.65
CA MET A 9 -6.46 0.85 10.01
C MET A 9 -6.54 -0.67 10.19
N VAL A 10 -7.07 -1.40 9.19
CA VAL A 10 -7.12 -2.87 9.22
C VAL A 10 -5.71 -3.46 9.23
N MET A 11 -4.81 -2.95 8.38
CA MET A 11 -3.42 -3.40 8.32
C MET A 11 -2.69 -3.13 9.64
N LEU A 12 -2.90 -1.96 10.24
CA LEU A 12 -2.31 -1.60 11.53
C LEU A 12 -2.81 -2.54 12.64
N TYR A 13 -4.11 -2.84 12.65
CA TYR A 13 -4.69 -3.81 13.59
C TYR A 13 -4.09 -5.21 13.41
N ALA A 14 -4.00 -5.71 12.17
CA ALA A 14 -3.44 -7.03 11.89
C ALA A 14 -1.98 -7.14 12.36
N ASN A 15 -1.15 -6.15 12.03
CA ASN A 15 0.25 -6.08 12.47
C ASN A 15 0.35 -6.04 14.01
N ALA A 16 -0.43 -5.17 14.67
CA ALA A 16 -0.43 -5.09 16.13
C ALA A 16 -0.86 -6.41 16.77
N SER A 17 -1.89 -7.06 16.24
CA SER A 17 -2.36 -8.36 16.74
C SER A 17 -1.29 -9.45 16.62
N GLU A 18 -0.57 -9.49 15.49
CA GLU A 18 0.51 -10.44 15.26
C GLU A 18 1.67 -10.23 16.25
N PHE A 19 2.09 -8.98 16.46
CA PHE A 19 3.13 -8.65 17.42
C PHE A 19 2.73 -9.00 18.85
N ILE A 20 1.48 -8.75 19.24
CA ILE A 20 0.96 -9.10 20.57
C ILE A 20 0.92 -10.62 20.76
N THR A 21 0.39 -11.36 19.78
CA THR A 21 0.26 -12.83 19.89
C THR A 21 1.62 -13.50 19.96
N LYS A 22 2.57 -13.11 19.09
CA LYS A 22 3.95 -13.62 19.14
C LYS A 22 4.70 -13.15 20.39
N GLY A 23 4.40 -11.96 20.89
CA GLY A 23 4.99 -11.42 22.13
C GLY A 23 4.43 -12.02 23.42
N TYR A 24 3.26 -12.64 23.41
CA TYR A 24 2.62 -13.19 24.61
C TYR A 24 3.32 -14.44 25.15
N HIS A 25 3.80 -15.31 24.27
CA HIS A 25 4.65 -16.44 24.62
C HIS A 25 5.74 -16.60 23.56
N PRO A 26 6.80 -15.78 23.62
CA PRO A 26 7.77 -15.71 22.55
C PRO A 26 8.68 -16.95 22.60
N SER A 27 8.83 -17.62 21.45
CA SER A 27 9.88 -18.61 21.28
C SER A 27 11.26 -17.95 21.16
N GLU A 28 12.36 -18.70 21.33
CA GLU A 28 13.71 -18.14 21.14
C GLU A 28 13.91 -17.58 19.72
N ASP A 29 13.29 -18.23 18.72
CA ASP A 29 13.27 -17.79 17.32
C ASP A 29 12.51 -16.46 17.15
N ASP A 30 11.37 -16.29 17.83
CA ASP A 30 10.58 -15.05 17.77
C ASP A 30 11.33 -13.87 18.41
N LEU A 31 12.03 -14.11 19.53
CA LEU A 31 12.87 -13.09 20.18
C LEU A 31 14.02 -12.66 19.27
N PHE A 32 14.66 -13.61 18.59
CA PHE A 32 15.70 -13.32 17.62
C PHE A 32 15.15 -12.50 16.45
N ALA A 33 14.02 -12.91 15.88
CA ALA A 33 13.36 -12.20 14.78
C ALA A 33 12.95 -10.78 15.19
N PHE A 34 12.41 -10.57 16.39
CA PHE A 34 12.07 -9.23 16.88
C PHE A 34 13.30 -8.35 17.05
N ARG A 35 14.40 -8.88 17.59
CA ARG A 35 15.64 -8.11 17.75
C ARG A 35 16.21 -7.69 16.39
N GLU A 36 16.22 -8.60 15.43
CA GLU A 36 16.66 -8.29 14.06
C GLU A 36 15.79 -7.23 13.38
N LEU A 37 14.46 -7.32 13.57
CA LEU A 37 13.48 -6.44 12.94
C LEU A 37 13.48 -5.03 13.55
N PHE A 38 13.52 -4.90 14.88
CA PHE A 38 13.36 -3.63 15.58
C PHE A 38 14.68 -2.91 15.90
N VAL A 39 15.79 -3.64 16.02
CA VAL A 39 17.04 -3.10 16.59
C VAL A 39 18.24 -3.22 15.65
N THR A 40 18.38 -4.36 14.95
CA THR A 40 19.56 -4.62 14.11
C THR A 40 19.38 -4.07 12.68
N SER A 41 19.70 -4.86 11.66
CA SER A 41 19.89 -4.39 10.28
C SER A 41 18.60 -3.92 9.61
N PHE A 42 17.45 -4.41 10.07
CA PHE A 42 16.15 -4.14 9.45
C PHE A 42 15.38 -3.00 10.12
N ALA A 43 15.86 -2.50 11.27
CA ALA A 43 15.18 -1.45 12.03
C ALA A 43 14.83 -0.21 11.18
N PRO A 44 15.74 0.38 10.38
CA PRO A 44 15.40 1.57 9.61
C PRO A 44 14.29 1.34 8.59
N LEU A 45 14.29 0.16 7.95
CA LEU A 45 13.27 -0.23 6.97
C LEU A 45 11.93 -0.50 7.64
N TYR A 46 11.94 -1.10 8.84
CA TYR A 46 10.73 -1.37 9.61
C TYR A 46 10.06 -0.07 10.07
N TRP A 47 10.86 0.86 10.61
CA TRP A 47 10.34 2.17 11.03
C TRP A 47 9.81 2.98 9.84
N PHE A 48 10.45 2.88 8.67
CA PHE A 48 9.90 3.48 7.45
C PHE A 48 8.55 2.84 7.06
N TYR A 49 8.43 1.51 7.09
CA TYR A 49 7.16 0.82 6.84
C TYR A 49 6.07 1.27 7.83
N PHE A 50 6.38 1.26 9.12
CA PHE A 50 5.41 1.59 10.16
C PHE A 50 4.98 3.06 10.08
N PHE A 51 5.93 4.00 10.09
CA PHE A 51 5.59 5.42 10.08
C PHE A 51 5.14 5.91 8.70
N GLY A 52 5.82 5.52 7.63
CA GLY A 52 5.51 5.96 6.27
C GLY A 52 4.32 5.23 5.65
N GLY A 53 4.16 3.94 5.92
CA GLY A 53 3.13 3.10 5.32
C GLY A 53 1.83 2.98 6.10
N LEU A 54 1.90 2.96 7.43
CA LEU A 54 0.71 2.78 8.29
C LEU A 54 0.28 4.10 8.93
N VAL A 55 1.19 4.82 9.58
CA VAL A 55 0.83 6.03 10.34
C VAL A 55 0.58 7.24 9.44
N LEU A 56 1.46 7.53 8.48
CA LEU A 56 1.36 8.68 7.56
C LEU A 56 0.01 8.75 6.81
N PRO A 57 -0.51 7.69 6.16
CA PRO A 57 -1.79 7.77 5.47
C PRO A 57 -2.96 8.01 6.42
N ILE A 58 -2.91 7.46 7.63
CA ILE A 58 -3.94 7.70 8.65
C ILE A 58 -3.93 9.19 9.04
N VAL A 59 -2.75 9.77 9.30
CA VAL A 59 -2.61 11.19 9.67
C VAL A 59 -3.09 12.11 8.54
N ILE A 60 -2.69 11.85 7.29
CA ILE A 60 -3.06 12.68 6.13
C ILE A 60 -4.59 12.66 5.89
N VAL A 61 -5.24 11.50 6.06
CA VAL A 61 -6.69 11.37 5.83
C VAL A 61 -7.51 11.83 7.04
N ALA A 62 -6.98 11.70 8.26
CA ALA A 62 -7.63 12.19 9.48
C ALA A 62 -7.71 13.72 9.50
N TYR A 63 -6.69 14.42 9.00
CA TYR A 63 -6.67 15.87 8.98
C TYR A 63 -7.37 16.44 7.73
N LYS A 64 -8.52 17.09 7.91
CA LYS A 64 -9.36 17.60 6.80
C LYS A 64 -8.61 18.53 5.82
N ARG A 65 -7.58 19.25 6.28
CA ARG A 65 -6.80 20.20 5.46
C ARG A 65 -5.82 19.51 4.51
N THR A 66 -5.33 18.32 4.85
CA THR A 66 -4.34 17.56 4.05
C THR A 66 -4.98 16.58 3.07
N ARG A 67 -6.32 16.49 3.06
CA ARG A 67 -7.10 15.70 2.09
C ARG A 67 -7.17 16.36 0.70
N THR A 68 -6.06 16.94 0.26
CA THR A 68 -5.89 17.47 -1.11
C THR A 68 -5.45 16.34 -2.04
N ILE A 69 -5.59 16.54 -3.36
CA ILE A 69 -5.15 15.58 -4.37
C ILE A 69 -3.66 15.26 -4.18
N THR A 70 -2.81 16.27 -4.00
CA THR A 70 -1.37 16.11 -3.77
C THR A 70 -1.07 15.33 -2.51
N GLY A 71 -1.74 15.64 -1.39
CA GLY A 71 -1.56 14.91 -0.13
C GLY A 71 -1.93 13.44 -0.25
N LEU A 72 -3.01 13.14 -0.97
CA LEU A 72 -3.47 11.77 -1.18
C LEU A 72 -2.55 10.98 -2.13
N VAL A 73 -2.00 11.62 -3.16
CA VAL A 73 -1.02 11.00 -4.07
C VAL A 73 0.26 10.66 -3.31
N ILE A 74 0.80 11.60 -2.53
CA ILE A 74 1.98 11.36 -1.69
C ILE A 74 1.71 10.21 -0.72
N ALA A 75 0.58 10.24 0.01
CA ALA A 75 0.21 9.15 0.91
C ALA A 75 0.17 7.80 0.19
N SER A 76 -0.45 7.74 -0.99
CA SER A 76 -0.55 6.50 -1.76
C SER A 76 0.82 5.97 -2.22
N ALA A 77 1.74 6.85 -2.64
CA ALA A 77 3.09 6.46 -3.04
C ALA A 77 3.87 5.85 -1.87
N PHE A 78 3.82 6.49 -0.69
CA PHE A 78 4.45 5.96 0.52
C PHE A 78 3.86 4.60 0.93
N VAL A 79 2.53 4.45 0.87
CA VAL A 79 1.86 3.17 1.14
C VAL A 79 2.34 2.08 0.19
N VAL A 80 2.42 2.37 -1.13
CA VAL A 80 2.88 1.37 -2.11
C VAL A 80 4.31 0.91 -1.81
N VAL A 81 5.22 1.84 -1.51
CA VAL A 81 6.61 1.49 -1.16
C VAL A 81 6.66 0.71 0.16
N ALA A 82 5.86 1.10 1.15
CA ALA A 82 5.81 0.42 2.43
C ALA A 82 5.26 -1.02 2.31
N MET A 83 4.20 -1.23 1.54
CA MET A 83 3.65 -2.57 1.28
C MET A 83 4.65 -3.47 0.55
N PHE A 84 5.47 -2.90 -0.34
CA PHE A 84 6.57 -3.64 -0.95
C PHE A 84 7.63 -4.05 0.08
N ILE A 85 7.99 -3.14 1.00
CA ILE A 85 8.94 -3.43 2.09
C ILE A 85 8.38 -4.48 3.05
N GLU A 86 7.09 -4.44 3.39
CA GLU A 86 6.41 -5.48 4.18
C GLU A 86 6.58 -6.86 3.53
N ARG A 87 6.35 -6.94 2.21
CA ARG A 87 6.54 -8.19 1.47
C ARG A 87 8.00 -8.64 1.47
N TYR A 88 8.95 -7.70 1.36
CA TYR A 88 10.37 -7.99 1.48
C TYR A 88 10.71 -8.58 2.85
N PHE A 89 10.13 -8.06 3.94
CA PHE A 89 10.36 -8.58 5.29
C PHE A 89 9.85 -10.00 5.47
N ILE A 90 8.60 -10.29 5.07
CA ILE A 90 8.01 -11.62 5.24
C ILE A 90 8.89 -12.68 4.54
N VAL A 91 9.41 -12.36 3.37
CA VAL A 91 10.25 -13.27 2.57
C VAL A 91 11.66 -13.38 3.16
N VAL A 92 12.35 -12.26 3.39
CA VAL A 92 13.76 -12.27 3.78
C VAL A 92 13.96 -12.60 5.26
N ALA A 93 13.15 -12.02 6.15
CA ALA A 93 13.20 -12.36 7.58
C ALA A 93 12.75 -13.81 7.81
N GLY A 94 11.74 -14.28 7.07
CA GLY A 94 11.31 -15.67 7.12
C GLY A 94 12.40 -16.68 6.73
N MET A 95 13.28 -16.33 5.79
CA MET A 95 14.43 -17.18 5.42
C MET A 95 15.63 -17.03 6.35
N ARG A 96 15.69 -15.96 7.16
CA ARG A 96 16.83 -15.67 8.04
C ARG A 96 16.77 -16.38 9.37
N VAL A 97 15.58 -16.82 9.82
CA VAL A 97 15.42 -17.62 11.03
C VAL A 97 15.88 -19.05 10.72
N PRO A 98 17.06 -19.47 11.20
CA PRO A 98 17.62 -20.75 10.81
C PRO A 98 16.97 -21.85 11.65
N LEU A 99 16.33 -22.84 10.99
CA LEU A 99 15.72 -24.00 11.66
C LEU A 99 16.75 -24.98 12.28
N MET A 100 18.03 -24.75 12.00
CA MET A 100 19.18 -25.53 12.49
C MET A 100 20.33 -24.57 12.86
N SER A 101 21.31 -25.00 13.64
CA SER A 101 22.40 -24.18 14.19
C SER A 101 23.45 -23.72 13.17
N TYR A 102 23.03 -23.15 12.05
CA TYR A 102 23.89 -22.48 11.07
C TYR A 102 23.82 -20.96 11.26
N GLU A 103 24.87 -20.26 10.80
CA GLU A 103 24.89 -18.80 10.82
C GLU A 103 23.81 -18.22 9.90
N ALA A 104 23.11 -17.19 10.39
CA ALA A 104 22.05 -16.53 9.64
C ALA A 104 22.63 -15.81 8.40
N ALA A 105 22.21 -16.23 7.21
CA ALA A 105 22.69 -15.66 5.96
C ALA A 105 22.21 -14.20 5.77
N SER A 106 23.14 -13.32 5.39
CA SER A 106 22.81 -11.93 5.06
C SER A 106 22.45 -11.80 3.57
N TYR A 107 21.19 -11.50 3.27
CA TYR A 107 20.75 -11.16 1.91
C TYR A 107 20.83 -9.65 1.66
N ALA A 108 21.45 -9.28 0.54
CA ALA A 108 21.40 -7.93 -0.02
C ALA A 108 21.11 -8.05 -1.52
N PRO A 109 20.07 -7.37 -2.04
CA PRO A 109 19.67 -7.50 -3.42
C PRO A 109 20.76 -6.98 -4.36
N THR A 110 21.12 -7.81 -5.32
CA THR A 110 22.09 -7.53 -6.37
C THR A 110 21.49 -6.61 -7.43
N TRP A 111 22.35 -5.94 -8.21
CA TRP A 111 21.91 -5.11 -9.33
C TRP A 111 21.05 -5.89 -10.35
N ILE A 112 21.32 -7.18 -10.53
CA ILE A 112 20.55 -8.04 -11.43
C ILE A 112 19.11 -8.19 -10.94
N GLU A 113 18.90 -8.42 -9.64
CA GLU A 113 17.56 -8.54 -9.06
C GLU A 113 16.77 -7.23 -9.17
N TRP A 114 17.43 -6.08 -8.96
CA TRP A 114 16.83 -4.77 -9.21
C TRP A 114 16.46 -4.56 -10.67
N SER A 115 17.28 -5.05 -11.61
CA SER A 115 16.99 -4.94 -13.05
C SER A 115 15.77 -5.77 -13.46
N ILE A 116 15.60 -6.96 -12.88
CA ILE A 116 14.44 -7.83 -13.14
C ILE A 116 13.17 -7.17 -12.58
N PHE A 117 13.25 -6.59 -11.39
CA PHE A 117 12.13 -5.83 -10.81
C PHE A 117 11.74 -4.64 -11.69
N ALA A 118 12.71 -3.85 -12.15
CA ALA A 118 12.48 -2.72 -13.05
C ALA A 118 11.90 -3.16 -14.40
N ALA A 119 12.37 -4.27 -14.95
CA ALA A 119 11.83 -4.86 -16.18
C ALA A 119 10.37 -5.28 -16.03
N GLY A 120 10.00 -5.85 -14.87
CA GLY A 120 8.60 -6.19 -14.55
C GLY A 120 7.69 -4.96 -14.51
N LEU A 121 8.13 -3.88 -13.85
CA LEU A 121 7.38 -2.61 -13.82
C LEU A 121 7.25 -1.96 -15.21
N ALA A 122 8.32 -2.00 -16.00
CA ALA A 122 8.32 -1.50 -17.37
C ALA A 122 7.36 -2.31 -18.26
N LEU A 123 7.39 -3.64 -18.16
CA LEU A 123 6.49 -4.53 -18.89
C LEU A 123 5.03 -4.29 -18.50
N PHE A 124 4.73 -4.17 -17.20
CA PHE A 124 3.38 -3.84 -16.73
C PHE A 124 2.89 -2.49 -17.28
N SER A 125 3.73 -1.46 -17.22
CA SER A 125 3.41 -0.13 -17.74
C SER A 125 3.21 -0.13 -19.26
N LEU A 126 4.01 -0.92 -19.99
CA LEU A 126 3.87 -1.12 -21.43
C LEU A 126 2.53 -1.78 -21.76
N LEU A 127 2.17 -2.86 -21.06
CA LEU A 127 0.90 -3.56 -21.25
C LEU A 127 -0.30 -2.67 -20.92
N LEU A 128 -0.23 -1.89 -19.83
CA LEU A 128 -1.26 -0.89 -19.52
C LEU A 128 -1.40 0.14 -20.64
N THR A 129 -0.29 0.72 -21.09
CA THR A 129 -0.31 1.71 -22.18
C THR A 129 -0.92 1.11 -23.46
N LEU A 130 -0.54 -0.11 -23.80
CA LEU A 130 -1.06 -0.82 -24.96
C LEU A 130 -2.58 -1.07 -24.83
N PHE A 131 -3.03 -1.51 -23.65
CA PHE A 131 -4.44 -1.74 -23.38
C PHE A 131 -5.26 -0.44 -23.48
N THR A 132 -4.79 0.65 -22.86
CA THR A 132 -5.45 1.96 -22.93
C THR A 132 -5.52 2.56 -24.33
N LYS A 133 -4.58 2.17 -25.21
CA LYS A 133 -4.56 2.59 -26.62
C LYS A 133 -5.59 1.83 -27.46
N PHE A 134 -5.80 0.54 -27.18
CA PHE A 134 -6.73 -0.29 -27.96
C PHE A 134 -8.15 -0.31 -27.40
N PHE A 135 -8.31 -0.16 -26.09
CA PHE A 135 -9.60 -0.21 -25.40
C PHE A 135 -9.87 1.10 -24.64
N PRO A 136 -11.08 1.67 -24.75
CA PRO A 136 -11.44 2.85 -23.98
C PRO A 136 -11.48 2.51 -22.48
N ILE A 137 -10.77 3.31 -21.68
CA ILE A 137 -10.64 3.12 -20.22
C ILE A 137 -11.96 3.41 -19.49
N LEU A 138 -12.79 4.28 -20.07
CA LEU A 138 -14.06 4.69 -19.50
C LEU A 138 -15.21 3.96 -20.20
N ALA A 139 -16.12 3.42 -19.39
CA ALA A 139 -17.37 2.83 -19.83
C ALA A 139 -18.27 3.91 -20.47
N ILE A 140 -18.28 3.99 -21.80
CA ILE A 140 -19.02 5.02 -22.55
C ILE A 140 -20.53 4.95 -22.26
N TRP A 141 -21.07 3.76 -21.95
CA TRP A 141 -22.48 3.58 -21.65
C TRP A 141 -22.87 4.21 -20.30
N GLU A 142 -22.09 3.98 -19.24
CA GLU A 142 -22.28 4.60 -17.92
C GLU A 142 -22.20 6.12 -18.00
N MET A 143 -21.22 6.65 -18.74
CA MET A 143 -21.09 8.08 -18.93
C MET A 143 -22.31 8.69 -19.63
N LYS A 144 -22.91 7.98 -20.59
CA LYS A 144 -24.12 8.45 -21.29
C LYS A 144 -25.35 8.46 -20.39
N GLU A 145 -25.54 7.43 -19.57
CA GLU A 145 -26.64 7.37 -18.61
C GLU A 145 -26.51 8.49 -17.56
N GLU A 146 -25.33 8.68 -16.99
CA GLU A 146 -25.09 9.75 -16.01
C GLU A 146 -25.34 11.14 -16.61
N HIS A 147 -24.90 11.38 -17.86
CA HIS A 147 -25.17 12.64 -18.55
C HIS A 147 -26.67 12.84 -18.84
N ALA A 148 -27.40 11.79 -19.20
CA ALA A 148 -28.84 11.85 -19.45
C ALA A 148 -29.62 12.17 -18.17
N GLU A 149 -29.27 11.54 -17.04
CA GLU A 149 -29.86 11.80 -15.73
C GLU A 149 -29.58 13.24 -15.25
N ARG A 150 -28.32 13.70 -15.34
CA ARG A 150 -27.96 15.09 -15.01
C ARG A 150 -28.71 16.12 -15.86
N THR A 151 -28.98 15.79 -17.13
CA THR A 151 -29.73 16.69 -18.04
C THR A 151 -31.21 16.72 -17.70
N LYS A 152 -31.82 15.57 -17.36
CA LYS A 152 -33.20 15.50 -16.87
C LYS A 152 -33.37 16.28 -15.56
N ALA A 153 -32.47 16.10 -14.59
CA ALA A 153 -32.51 16.82 -13.31
C ALA A 153 -32.49 18.34 -13.48
N LYS A 154 -31.59 18.87 -14.33
CA LYS A 154 -31.53 20.30 -14.66
C LYS A 154 -32.77 20.84 -15.40
N SER A 155 -33.45 19.99 -16.15
CA SER A 155 -34.70 20.37 -16.83
C SER A 155 -35.86 20.47 -15.84
N THR A 156 -35.98 19.50 -14.93
CA THR A 156 -37.02 19.49 -13.88
C THR A 156 -36.86 20.68 -12.92
N GLU A 157 -35.62 21.02 -12.54
CA GLU A 157 -35.32 22.16 -11.68
C GLU A 157 -35.69 23.50 -12.33
N ARG A 158 -35.47 23.67 -13.64
CA ARG A 158 -35.90 24.87 -14.37
C ARG A 158 -37.41 25.00 -14.49
N VAL A 159 -38.14 23.89 -14.60
CA VAL A 159 -39.61 23.91 -14.69
C VAL A 159 -40.26 24.23 -13.35
N GLY A 160 -39.69 23.75 -12.23
CA GLY A 160 -40.18 24.04 -10.87
C GLY A 160 -39.87 25.46 -10.35
N VAL A 161 -38.96 26.21 -10.97
CA VAL A 161 -38.66 27.61 -10.62
C VAL A 161 -39.57 28.60 -11.36
N VAL A 162 -40.31 28.15 -12.37
CA VAL A 162 -41.20 28.98 -13.21
C VAL A 162 -42.68 28.86 -12.79
N SER A 163 -43.00 27.96 -11.85
CA SER A 163 -44.33 27.80 -11.22
C SER A 163 -44.38 28.42 -9.83
#